data_AF-A0A960XW92-F1
#
_entry.id   AF-A0A960XW92-F1
#
_cell.length_a   1.000
_cell.length_b   1.000
_cell.length_c   1.000
_cell.angle_alpha   90.00
_cell.angle_beta   90.00
_cell.angle_gamma   90.00
#
_symmetry.space_group_name_H-M   'P 1'
#
loop_
_entity.id
_entity.type
_entity.pdbx_description
1 polymer ?
#
loop_
_entity_poly.entity_id
_entity_poly.type
_entity_poly.pdbx_seq_one_letter_code
_entity_poly.pdbx_strand_id
1 'polypeptide(L)'
;MSERLIDYLRRNYGDAHSARALKRMIDQGWCRVNDCVERHSTRKLRPSDCVTLHIQTAASKTRSWETGRVLFEDDHLVIYNKPAGISSDGATGLEAFAQERQLILLNRLDKDTTG
;
A
#
# COMPACT_ATOMS: atom_id res chain seq x y z
N MET A 1 21.55 -19.64 -14.86
CA MET A 1 21.00 -18.26 -14.81
C MET A 1 20.75 -17.92 -13.36
N SER A 2 21.36 -16.85 -12.85
CA SER A 2 21.12 -16.37 -11.49
C SER A 2 20.08 -15.25 -11.51
N GLU A 3 18.90 -15.47 -10.93
CA GLU A 3 17.85 -14.45 -10.79
C GLU A 3 18.18 -13.53 -9.59
N ARG A 4 17.83 -12.24 -9.64
CA ARG A 4 17.97 -11.37 -8.47
C ARG A 4 16.79 -11.56 -7.53
N LEU A 5 17.01 -11.39 -6.23
CA LEU A 5 15.97 -11.52 -5.21
C LEU A 5 14.75 -10.65 -5.49
N ILE A 6 14.94 -9.40 -5.93
CA ILE A 6 13.82 -8.52 -6.27
C ILE A 6 13.01 -9.01 -7.48
N ASP A 7 13.66 -9.60 -8.49
CA ASP A 7 12.98 -10.10 -9.69
C ASP A 7 12.19 -11.37 -9.35
N TYR A 8 12.78 -12.26 -8.54
CA TYR A 8 12.10 -13.42 -7.97
C TYR A 8 10.86 -13.01 -7.18
N LEU A 9 10.97 -12.04 -6.27
CA LEU A 9 9.83 -11.58 -5.48
C LEU A 9 8.77 -10.87 -6.33
N ARG A 10 9.16 -10.09 -7.33
CA ARG A 10 8.21 -9.45 -8.27
C ARG A 10 7.44 -10.49 -9.09
N ARG A 11 8.10 -11.56 -9.51
CA ARG A 11 7.45 -12.64 -10.27
C ARG A 11 6.43 -13.40 -9.42
N ASN A 12 6.67 -13.57 -8.12
CA ASN A 12 5.78 -14.32 -7.23
C ASN A 12 4.73 -13.44 -6.52
N TYR A 13 4.98 -12.14 -6.33
CA TYR A 13 4.12 -11.24 -5.55
C TYR A 13 3.80 -9.91 -6.26
N GLY A 14 4.08 -9.80 -7.55
CA GLY A 14 3.92 -8.55 -8.32
C GLY A 14 2.50 -8.01 -8.36
N ASP A 15 1.50 -8.90 -8.26
CA ASP A 15 0.08 -8.52 -8.25
C ASP A 15 -0.33 -7.88 -6.91
N ALA A 16 0.29 -8.29 -5.80
CA ALA A 16 -0.03 -7.81 -4.46
C ALA A 16 0.86 -6.63 -4.02
N HIS A 17 2.09 -6.54 -4.54
CA HIS A 17 3.08 -5.58 -4.09
C HIS A 17 3.87 -4.96 -5.25
N SER A 18 3.93 -3.63 -5.28
CA SER A 18 4.78 -2.92 -6.22
C SER A 18 6.26 -3.22 -5.99
N ALA A 19 7.08 -3.08 -7.04
CA ALA A 19 8.53 -3.24 -6.93
C ALA A 19 9.16 -2.35 -5.85
N ARG A 20 8.61 -1.14 -5.64
CA ARG A 20 9.04 -0.22 -4.59
C ARG A 20 8.68 -0.74 -3.19
N ALA A 21 7.48 -1.32 -3.04
CA ALA A 21 7.05 -1.92 -1.78
C ALA A 21 7.93 -3.13 -1.43
N LEU A 22 8.16 -4.03 -2.38
CA LEU A 22 9.04 -5.21 -2.20
C LEU A 22 10.47 -4.80 -1.85
N LYS A 23 11.05 -3.82 -2.57
CA LYS A 23 12.38 -3.29 -2.23
C LYS A 23 12.43 -2.77 -0.80
N ARG A 24 11.43 -2.00 -0.39
CA ARG A 24 11.35 -1.46 0.97
C ARG A 24 11.28 -2.57 2.02
N MET A 25 10.53 -3.65 1.77
CA MET A 25 10.44 -4.81 2.67
C MET A 25 11.78 -5.53 2.81
N ILE A 26 12.50 -5.71 1.71
CA ILE A 26 13.87 -6.25 1.74
C ILE A 26 14.78 -5.33 2.56
N ASP A 27 14.81 -4.03 2.24
CA ASP A 27 15.65 -3.04 2.94
C ASP A 27 15.36 -3.01 4.46
N GLN A 28 14.10 -3.24 4.86
CA GLN A 28 13.66 -3.34 6.26
C GLN A 28 13.97 -4.68 6.95
N GLY A 29 14.55 -5.64 6.24
CA GLY A 29 14.92 -6.95 6.78
C GLY A 29 13.77 -7.93 6.93
N TRP A 30 12.69 -7.75 6.17
CA TRP A 30 11.52 -8.65 6.20
C TRP A 30 11.71 -9.86 5.29
N CYS A 31 12.77 -9.89 4.49
CA CYS A 31 13.12 -11.03 3.66
C CYS A 31 14.25 -11.82 4.30
N ARG A 32 14.17 -13.16 4.22
CA ARG A 32 15.25 -14.08 4.57
C ARG A 32 15.61 -14.95 3.38
N VAL A 33 16.89 -15.24 3.23
CA VAL A 33 17.39 -16.22 2.27
C VAL A 33 18.22 -17.23 3.04
N ASN A 34 17.78 -18.50 3.04
CA ASN A 34 18.35 -19.57 3.87
C ASN A 34 18.40 -19.16 5.36
N ASP A 35 17.27 -18.67 5.87
CA ASP A 35 17.08 -18.16 7.25
C ASP A 35 17.90 -16.94 7.68
N CYS A 36 18.84 -16.47 6.86
CA CYS A 36 19.55 -15.22 7.08
C CYS A 36 18.74 -14.02 6.58
N VAL A 37 18.59 -12.98 7.41
CA VAL A 37 17.95 -11.72 7.01
C VAL A 37 18.73 -11.08 5.87
N GLU A 38 18.05 -10.82 4.76
CA GLU A 38 18.61 -10.20 3.57
C GLU A 38 18.04 -8.79 3.39
N ARG A 39 18.94 -7.82 3.19
CA ARG A 39 18.60 -6.41 2.98
C ARG A 39 19.01 -5.88 1.61
N HIS A 40 19.64 -6.70 0.78
CA HIS A 40 20.06 -6.34 -0.56
C HIS A 40 19.16 -6.97 -1.61
N SER A 41 18.30 -6.15 -2.19
CA SER A 41 17.40 -6.51 -3.30
C SER A 41 18.13 -7.06 -4.55
N THR A 42 19.42 -6.75 -4.69
CA THR A 42 20.28 -7.18 -5.80
C THR A 42 20.95 -8.54 -5.58
N ARG A 43 20.76 -9.19 -4.42
CA ARG A 43 21.30 -10.52 -4.16
C ARG A 43 20.90 -11.48 -5.27
N LYS A 44 21.88 -12.21 -5.80
CA LYS A 44 21.66 -13.29 -6.76
C LYS A 44 21.22 -14.55 -6.02
N LEU A 45 20.12 -15.14 -6.45
CA LEU A 45 19.59 -16.39 -5.94
C LEU A 45 20.15 -17.57 -6.73
N ARG A 46 20.30 -18.69 -6.03
CA ARG A 46 20.61 -20.01 -6.59
C ARG A 46 19.33 -20.87 -6.55
N PRO A 47 19.19 -21.87 -7.43
CA PRO A 47 18.02 -22.77 -7.42
C PRO A 47 17.76 -23.48 -6.08
N SER A 48 18.79 -23.65 -5.26
CA SER A 48 18.71 -24.27 -3.93
C SER A 48 18.39 -23.30 -2.78
N ASP A 49 18.28 -21.99 -3.06
CA ASP A 49 18.02 -20.99 -2.03
C ASP A 49 16.54 -21.02 -1.61
N CYS A 50 16.29 -21.06 -0.31
CA CYS A 50 14.97 -20.89 0.28
C CYS A 50 14.75 -19.41 0.62
N VAL A 51 13.70 -18.80 0.04
CA VAL A 51 13.36 -17.39 0.26
C VAL A 51 12.08 -17.30 1.09
N THR A 52 12.18 -16.67 2.25
CA THR A 52 11.04 -16.42 3.15
C THR A 52 10.77 -14.93 3.23
N LEU A 53 9.57 -14.49 2.84
CA LEU A 53 9.14 -13.11 2.98
C LEU A 53 8.12 -12.99 4.13
N HIS A 54 8.50 -12.29 5.19
CA HIS A 54 7.60 -11.99 6.29
C HIS A 54 6.72 -10.78 5.94
N ILE A 55 5.54 -11.08 5.41
CA ILE A 55 4.52 -10.06 5.17
C ILE A 55 3.76 -9.87 6.47
N GLN A 56 4.03 -8.76 7.16
CA GLN A 56 3.04 -8.27 8.12
C GLN A 56 1.85 -7.83 7.28
N THR A 57 0.80 -8.65 7.23
CA THR A 57 -0.54 -8.14 6.96
C THR A 57 -0.79 -7.14 8.07
N ALA A 58 -0.52 -5.87 7.82
CA ALA A 58 -1.07 -4.82 8.63
C ALA A 58 -2.56 -5.16 8.68
N ALA A 59 -3.04 -5.58 9.85
CA ALA A 59 -4.47 -5.73 10.09
C ALA A 59 -5.06 -4.49 9.46
N SER A 60 -5.87 -4.67 8.41
CA SER A 60 -6.39 -3.58 7.61
C SER A 60 -6.81 -2.54 8.63
N LYS A 61 -6.04 -1.45 8.75
CA LYS A 61 -6.56 -0.30 9.46
C LYS A 61 -7.67 0.07 8.53
N THR A 62 -8.87 -0.41 8.84
CA THR A 62 -10.09 -0.07 8.14
C THR A 62 -10.11 1.43 8.28
N ARG A 63 -9.57 2.13 7.28
CA ARG A 63 -9.54 3.58 7.23
C ARG A 63 -10.96 3.95 6.85
N SER A 64 -11.90 3.69 7.75
CA SER A 64 -13.31 3.87 7.48
C SER A 64 -13.58 5.35 7.26
N TRP A 65 -14.53 5.66 6.40
CA TRP A 65 -15.12 6.99 6.36
C TRP A 65 -15.58 7.39 7.77
N GLU A 66 -14.91 8.37 8.36
CA GLU A 66 -15.29 8.91 9.66
C GLU A 66 -16.44 9.90 9.48
N THR A 67 -17.66 9.52 9.87
CA THR A 67 -18.84 10.40 9.78
C THR A 67 -18.65 11.73 10.51
N GLY A 68 -17.87 11.74 11.61
CA GLY A 68 -17.53 12.96 12.35
C GLY A 68 -16.66 13.97 11.60
N ARG A 69 -16.19 13.66 10.38
CA ARG A 69 -15.43 14.57 9.51
C ARG A 69 -16.27 15.22 8.41
N VAL A 70 -17.55 14.86 8.30
CA VAL A 70 -18.48 15.54 7.39
C VAL A 70 -18.78 16.92 7.95
N LEU A 71 -18.37 17.96 7.23
CA LEU A 71 -18.62 19.36 7.59
C LEU A 71 -19.99 19.83 7.12
N PHE A 72 -20.44 19.29 5.99
CA PHE A 72 -21.71 19.62 5.36
C PHE A 72 -22.15 18.47 4.44
N GLU A 73 -23.44 18.20 4.40
CA GLU A 73 -24.05 17.16 3.55
C GLU A 73 -25.47 17.61 3.19
N ASP A 74 -25.79 17.61 1.89
CA ASP A 74 -27.13 17.81 1.34
C ASP A 74 -27.40 16.85 0.16
N ASP A 75 -28.52 17.05 -0.53
CA ASP A 75 -28.95 16.22 -1.67
C ASP A 75 -28.00 16.31 -2.89
N HIS A 76 -27.05 17.26 -2.90
CA HIS A 76 -26.19 17.54 -4.04
C HIS A 76 -24.71 17.28 -3.78
N LEU A 77 -24.21 17.55 -2.58
CA LEU A 77 -22.79 17.43 -2.28
C LEU A 77 -22.51 17.09 -0.81
N VAL A 78 -21.30 16.57 -0.61
CA VAL A 78 -20.72 16.30 0.71
C VAL A 78 -19.39 17.03 0.83
N ILE A 79 -19.24 17.87 1.85
CA ILE A 79 -17.97 18.49 2.22
C ILE A 79 -17.37 17.67 3.35
N TYR A 80 -16.21 17.07 3.08
CA TYR A 80 -15.52 16.19 4.00
C TYR A 80 -14.16 16.76 4.39
N ASN A 81 -13.91 16.87 5.69
CA ASN A 81 -12.62 17.31 6.24
C ASN A 81 -11.58 16.17 6.16
N LYS A 82 -10.82 16.14 5.06
CA LYS A 82 -9.82 15.10 4.78
C LYS A 82 -8.65 15.18 5.77
N PRO A 83 -8.31 14.08 6.46
CA PRO A 83 -7.08 14.02 7.25
C PRO A 83 -5.82 13.93 6.37
N ALA A 84 -4.69 14.31 6.96
CA ALA A 84 -3.38 14.02 6.39
C ALA A 84 -3.12 12.50 6.35
N GLY A 85 -2.30 12.05 5.41
CA GLY A 85 -1.90 10.64 5.25
C GLY A 85 -2.88 9.78 4.45
N ILE A 86 -4.02 10.33 4.02
CA ILE A 86 -5.00 9.69 3.12
C ILE A 86 -4.91 10.33 1.74
N SER A 87 -4.75 9.51 0.71
CA SER A 87 -4.76 9.99 -0.68
C SER A 87 -6.20 10.26 -1.11
N SER A 88 -6.42 11.26 -1.97
CA SER A 88 -7.76 11.50 -2.51
C SER A 88 -8.22 10.34 -3.40
N ASP A 89 -7.33 9.74 -4.17
CA ASP A 89 -7.60 8.73 -5.19
C ASP A 89 -7.20 7.30 -4.80
N GLY A 90 -7.74 6.34 -5.56
CA GLY A 90 -7.34 4.94 -5.55
C GLY A 90 -7.98 4.09 -4.46
N ALA A 91 -7.73 2.78 -4.53
CA ALA A 91 -8.40 1.75 -3.72
C ALA A 91 -8.22 1.88 -2.19
N THR A 92 -7.34 2.77 -1.73
CA THR A 92 -7.10 3.03 -0.29
C THR A 92 -7.26 4.51 0.08
N GLY A 93 -7.72 5.33 -0.88
CA GLY A 93 -7.96 6.76 -0.74
C GLY A 93 -9.43 7.09 -0.52
N LEU A 94 -9.74 8.39 -0.47
CA LEU A 94 -11.11 8.88 -0.28
C LEU A 94 -12.08 8.45 -1.39
N GLU A 95 -11.60 8.31 -2.62
CA GLU A 95 -12.40 7.89 -3.76
C GLU A 95 -13.08 6.53 -3.53
N ALA A 96 -12.36 5.55 -2.96
CA ALA A 96 -12.95 4.25 -2.65
C ALA A 96 -14.10 4.37 -1.63
N PHE A 97 -13.93 5.21 -0.61
CA PHE A 97 -14.98 5.45 0.40
C PHE A 97 -16.16 6.27 -0.14
N ALA A 98 -15.88 7.20 -1.06
CA ALA A 98 -16.92 7.94 -1.76
C ALA A 98 -17.78 6.98 -2.62
N GLN A 99 -17.14 6.06 -3.34
CA GLN A 99 -17.82 5.06 -4.17
C GLN A 99 -18.74 4.14 -3.35
N GLU A 100 -18.31 3.69 -2.15
CA GLU A 100 -19.16 2.91 -1.22
C GLU A 100 -20.44 3.67 -0.83
N ARG A 101 -20.41 5.00 -0.85
CA ARG A 101 -21.55 5.89 -0.58
C ARG A 101 -22.24 6.42 -1.82
N GLN A 102 -21.93 5.89 -3.01
CA GLN A 102 -22.45 6.40 -4.29
C GLN A 102 -22.13 7.89 -4.56
N LEU A 103 -21.06 8.40 -3.95
CA LEU A 103 -20.56 9.75 -4.16
C LEU A 103 -19.45 9.75 -5.22
N ILE A 104 -19.33 10.86 -5.94
CA ILE A 104 -18.25 11.09 -6.91
C ILE A 104 -17.28 12.10 -6.28
N LEU A 105 -15.99 11.74 -6.25
CA LEU A 105 -14.96 12.66 -5.80
C LEU A 105 -14.75 13.77 -6.85
N LEU A 106 -15.06 15.02 -6.48
CA LEU A 106 -14.92 16.17 -7.39
C LEU A 106 -13.53 16.83 -7.34
N ASN A 107 -12.95 16.95 -6.15
CA ASN A 107 -11.67 17.64 -5.93
C ASN A 107 -10.67 16.74 -5.22
N ARG A 108 -9.38 16.95 -5.52
CA ARG A 108 -8.29 16.26 -4.84
C ARG A 108 -7.49 17.20 -3.94
N LEU A 109 -7.00 16.64 -2.85
CA LEU A 109 -5.96 17.21 -2.02
C LEU A 109 -4.80 16.21 -1.97
N ASP A 110 -3.58 16.72 -1.93
CA ASP A 110 -2.41 15.87 -1.77
C ASP A 110 -2.53 15.04 -0.49
N LYS A 111 -1.85 13.89 -0.48
CA LYS A 111 -1.94 12.91 0.61
C LYS A 111 -1.73 13.54 1.98
N ASP A 112 -0.76 14.44 2.10
CA ASP A 112 -0.37 15.05 3.37
C ASP A 112 -1.01 16.44 3.59
N THR A 113 -1.81 16.92 2.63
CA THR A 113 -2.63 18.13 2.77
C THR A 113 -3.95 17.80 3.50
N THR A 114 -4.30 18.60 4.50
CA THR A 114 -5.56 18.54 5.24
C THR A 114 -6.54 19.58 4.73
N GLY A 115 -7.84 19.29 4.76
CA GLY A 115 -8.89 20.22 4.36
C GLY A 115 -10.20 19.52 4.06
#